data_AF-A0A530AB30-F1
#
_entry.id   AF-A0A530AB30-F1
#
_cell.length_a   1.000
_cell.length_b   1.000
_cell.length_c   1.000
_cell.angle_alpha   90.00
_cell.angle_beta   90.00
_cell.angle_gamma   90.00
#
_symmetry.space_group_name_H-M   'P 1'
#
loop_
_entity.id
_entity.type
_entity.pdbx_description
1 polymer ?
#
loop_
_entity_poly.entity_id
_entity_poly.type
_entity_poly.pdbx_seq_one_letter_code
_entity_poly.pdbx_strand_id
1 'polypeptide(L)'
;ICTVEELDDIMRYSFGLRWAQMGMFQVYRVAGGEAGMRHFMAQFGPCLKWPWTKLMDVPEFNDELVDLIATQSDEQAHGLSIRELEKIRDDNLVAIMDALSKQNKGKGWGAGALHKDYTRQLAKLAAKKASAKVTAKAEAAKPAKKAAKPAKAVKVEKPKKKSGKKKG
;
A
#
# COMPACT_ATOMS: atom_id res chain seq x y z
N ILE A 1 9.34 39.96 7.53
CA ILE A 1 9.82 39.23 6.33
C ILE A 1 9.54 37.76 6.59
N CYS A 2 9.08 37.00 5.60
CA CYS A 2 8.81 35.57 5.73
C CYS A 2 9.85 34.82 4.88
N THR A 3 10.61 33.91 5.47
CA THR A 3 11.61 33.08 4.76
C THR A 3 10.98 31.83 4.13
N VAL A 4 11.72 31.14 3.26
CA VAL A 4 11.29 29.85 2.68
C VAL A 4 11.00 28.82 3.77
N GLU A 5 11.87 28.72 4.79
CA GLU A 5 11.69 27.78 5.90
C GLU A 5 10.47 28.12 6.75
N GLU A 6 10.25 29.41 7.08
CA GLU A 6 9.07 29.85 7.82
C GLU A 6 7.77 29.55 7.07
N LEU A 7 7.76 29.75 5.75
CA LEU A 7 6.61 29.41 4.91
C LEU A 7 6.33 27.90 4.95
N ASP A 8 7.37 27.07 4.81
CA ASP A 8 7.23 25.63 4.90
C ASP A 8 6.82 25.15 6.29
N ASP A 9 7.28 25.81 7.36
CA ASP A 9 6.91 25.51 8.74
C ASP A 9 5.43 25.79 9.00
N ILE A 10 4.89 26.88 8.44
CA ILE A 10 3.44 27.15 8.48
C ILE A 10 2.67 25.98 7.83
N MET A 11 3.17 25.42 6.73
CA MET A 11 2.55 24.25 6.09
C MET A 11 2.66 23.01 6.97
N ARG A 12 3.88 22.66 7.40
CA ARG A 12 4.23 21.45 8.16
C ARG A 12 3.56 21.40 9.53
N TYR A 13 3.38 22.54 10.18
CA TYR A 13 2.90 22.64 11.56
C TYR A 13 1.48 23.19 11.72
N SER A 14 0.79 23.57 10.63
CA SER A 14 -0.59 24.06 10.70
C SER A 14 -1.57 23.20 9.89
N PHE A 15 -1.93 23.63 8.68
CA PHE A 15 -3.04 23.06 7.94
C PHE A 15 -2.63 21.87 7.07
N GLY A 16 -1.34 21.73 6.73
CA GLY A 16 -0.82 20.59 5.97
C GLY A 16 -1.13 19.25 6.66
N LEU A 17 -0.99 19.17 7.99
CA LEU A 17 -1.33 17.97 8.76
C LEU A 17 -2.83 17.63 8.71
N ARG A 18 -3.72 18.63 8.64
CA ARG A 18 -5.15 18.38 8.52
C ARG A 18 -5.49 17.78 7.16
N TRP A 19 -4.81 18.24 6.11
CA TRP A 19 -4.98 17.75 4.74
C TRP A 19 -4.34 16.39 4.50
N ALA A 20 -3.24 16.09 5.20
CA ALA A 20 -2.60 14.78 5.14
C ALA A 20 -3.55 13.64 5.54
N GLN A 21 -4.48 13.91 6.47
CA GLN A 21 -5.45 12.91 6.92
C GLN A 21 -6.85 13.07 6.31
N MET A 22 -7.28 14.24 5.85
CA MET A 22 -8.66 14.50 5.45
C MET A 22 -8.78 15.53 4.32
N GLY A 23 -9.65 15.28 3.35
CA GLY A 23 -9.84 16.16 2.20
C GLY A 23 -10.50 17.51 2.53
N MET A 24 -10.32 18.51 1.66
CA MET A 24 -10.73 19.90 1.91
C MET A 24 -12.23 20.05 2.27
N PHE A 25 -13.15 19.40 1.56
CA PHE A 25 -14.58 19.50 1.86
C PHE A 25 -14.97 18.92 3.22
N GLN A 26 -14.25 17.89 3.69
CA GLN A 26 -14.47 17.36 5.03
C GLN A 26 -13.93 18.34 6.08
N VAL A 27 -12.77 18.94 5.85
CA VAL A 27 -12.23 20.00 6.70
C VAL A 27 -13.20 21.19 6.79
N TYR A 28 -13.75 21.65 5.67
CA TYR A 28 -14.76 22.72 5.65
C TYR A 28 -16.08 22.32 6.32
N ARG A 29 -16.51 21.07 6.17
CA ARG A 29 -17.67 20.55 6.90
C ARG A 29 -17.44 20.60 8.42
N VAL A 30 -16.25 20.22 8.89
CA VAL A 30 -15.89 20.30 10.32
C VAL A 30 -15.83 21.76 10.78
N ALA A 31 -15.27 22.66 9.96
CA ALA A 31 -15.25 24.10 10.27
C ALA A 31 -16.65 24.72 10.36
N GLY A 32 -17.63 24.19 9.62
CA GLY A 32 -19.04 24.57 9.72
C GLY A 32 -19.74 24.13 11.02
N GLY A 33 -19.08 23.34 11.87
CA GLY A 33 -19.65 22.83 13.12
C GLY A 33 -20.76 21.80 12.88
N GLU A 34 -21.67 21.66 13.85
CA GLU A 34 -22.77 20.68 13.78
C GLU A 34 -23.73 20.93 12.60
N ALA A 35 -23.90 22.20 12.22
CA ALA A 35 -24.69 22.59 11.05
C ALA A 35 -23.97 22.29 9.71
N GLY A 36 -22.68 21.94 9.76
CA GLY A 36 -21.90 21.41 8.65
C GLY A 36 -21.68 22.38 7.49
N MET A 37 -21.53 21.81 6.29
CA MET A 37 -21.11 22.55 5.09
C MET A 37 -22.04 23.73 4.74
N ARG A 38 -23.36 23.61 4.93
CA ARG A 38 -24.28 24.70 4.58
C ARG A 38 -24.02 25.94 5.43
N HIS A 39 -23.75 25.74 6.71
CA HIS A 39 -23.42 26.82 7.62
C HIS A 39 -22.06 27.46 7.30
N PHE A 40 -21.05 26.63 7.02
CA PHE A 40 -19.75 27.13 6.52
C PHE A 40 -19.90 28.02 5.27
N MET A 41 -20.65 27.54 4.28
CA MET A 41 -20.89 28.30 3.04
C MET A 41 -21.70 29.58 3.27
N ALA A 42 -22.63 29.60 4.22
CA ALA A 42 -23.36 30.82 4.57
C ALA A 42 -22.47 31.87 5.24
N GLN A 43 -21.54 31.44 6.10
CA GLN A 43 -20.59 32.32 6.78
C GLN A 43 -19.60 32.97 5.81
N PHE A 44 -19.02 32.19 4.90
CA PHE A 44 -17.96 32.66 3.98
C PHE A 44 -18.48 33.04 2.59
N GLY A 45 -19.74 32.76 2.27
CA GLY A 45 -20.38 33.10 1.00
C GLY A 45 -20.28 34.59 0.63
N PRO A 46 -20.52 35.54 1.56
CA PRO A 46 -20.31 36.97 1.30
C PRO A 46 -18.86 37.31 0.94
N CYS A 47 -17.89 36.62 1.54
CA CYS A 47 -16.46 36.84 1.31
C CYS A 47 -16.02 36.39 -0.10
N LEU A 48 -16.78 35.53 -0.79
CA LEU A 48 -16.44 35.09 -2.16
C LEU A 48 -16.46 36.24 -3.18
N LYS A 49 -17.18 37.32 -2.89
CA LYS A 49 -17.25 38.53 -3.73
C LYS A 49 -16.16 39.54 -3.39
N TRP A 50 -15.45 39.36 -2.28
CA TRP A 50 -14.39 40.29 -1.90
C TRP A 50 -13.18 40.09 -2.81
N PRO A 51 -12.38 41.15 -3.02
CA PRO A 51 -11.09 40.99 -3.68
C PRO A 51 -10.25 39.98 -2.88
N TRP A 52 -10.04 38.81 -3.47
CA TRP A 52 -9.45 37.62 -2.84
C TRP A 52 -8.03 37.84 -2.32
N THR A 53 -7.34 38.84 -2.87
CA THR A 53 -6.04 39.29 -2.38
C THR A 53 -5.86 40.77 -2.67
N LYS A 54 -5.19 41.46 -1.76
CA LYS A 54 -4.63 42.80 -1.98
C LYS A 54 -3.16 42.75 -2.38
N LEU A 55 -2.56 41.55 -2.43
CA LEU A 55 -1.17 41.28 -2.79
C LEU A 55 -1.03 41.17 -4.31
N MET A 56 -1.40 42.24 -5.02
CA MET A 56 -1.24 42.33 -6.48
C MET A 56 0.09 42.96 -6.88
N ASP A 57 0.76 43.62 -5.94
CA ASP A 57 2.13 44.08 -6.07
C ASP A 57 3.06 42.90 -5.78
N VAL A 58 3.46 42.21 -6.84
CA VAL A 58 4.28 40.99 -6.79
C VAL A 58 5.70 41.32 -7.25
N PRO A 59 6.74 40.71 -6.66
CA PRO A 59 8.10 40.93 -7.10
C PRO A 59 8.27 40.49 -8.56
N GLU A 60 9.07 41.24 -9.32
CA GLU A 60 9.46 40.83 -10.67
C GLU A 60 10.27 39.53 -10.59
N PHE A 61 10.01 38.63 -11.54
CA PHE A 61 10.79 37.42 -11.67
C PHE A 61 12.13 37.75 -12.35
N ASN A 62 13.19 37.87 -11.54
CA ASN A 62 14.54 38.23 -11.97
C ASN A 62 15.60 37.36 -11.27
N ASP A 63 16.86 37.49 -11.69
CA ASP A 63 17.96 36.67 -11.18
C ASP A 63 18.20 36.89 -9.67
N GLU A 64 18.05 38.12 -9.16
CA GLU A 64 18.19 38.43 -7.73
C GLU A 64 17.18 37.67 -6.87
N LEU A 65 15.92 37.60 -7.31
CA LEU A 65 14.87 36.84 -6.63
C LEU A 65 15.13 35.34 -6.69
N VAL A 66 15.60 34.84 -7.84
CA VAL A 66 15.97 33.42 -8.01
C VAL A 66 17.10 33.05 -7.06
N ASP A 67 18.17 33.85 -7.02
CA ASP A 67 19.32 33.61 -6.14
C ASP A 67 18.92 33.65 -4.67
N LEU A 68 18.03 34.58 -4.28
CA LEU A 68 17.50 34.67 -2.92
C LEU A 68 16.74 33.40 -2.49
N ILE A 69 15.83 32.92 -3.34
CA ILE A 69 15.02 31.72 -3.04
C ILE A 69 15.89 30.47 -3.04
N ALA A 70 16.78 30.34 -4.04
CA ALA A 70 17.68 29.19 -4.15
C ALA A 70 18.62 29.09 -2.95
N THR A 71 19.23 30.21 -2.53
CA THR A 71 20.12 30.24 -1.36
C THR A 71 19.38 29.82 -0.09
N GLN A 72 18.17 30.36 0.15
CA GLN A 72 17.38 29.96 1.32
C GLN A 72 16.96 28.48 1.27
N SER A 73 16.63 27.97 0.08
CA SER A 73 16.29 26.56 -0.10
C SER A 73 17.48 25.64 0.20
N ASP A 74 18.69 26.02 -0.23
CA ASP A 74 19.91 25.24 0.03
C ASP A 74 20.29 25.26 1.51
N GLU A 75 20.14 26.41 2.18
CA GLU A 75 20.34 26.54 3.63
C GLU A 75 19.37 25.66 4.43
N GLN A 76 18.09 25.67 4.06
CA GLN A 76 17.04 24.86 4.66
C GLN A 76 17.25 23.35 4.45
N ALA A 77 17.87 22.95 3.32
CA ALA A 77 18.22 21.55 3.08
C ALA A 77 19.28 21.01 4.05
N HIS A 78 19.96 21.89 4.80
CA HIS A 78 20.98 21.53 5.80
C HIS A 78 22.05 20.56 5.28
N GLY A 79 22.43 20.73 4.01
CA GLY A 79 23.45 19.90 3.35
C GLY A 79 22.99 18.51 2.89
N LEU A 80 21.70 18.18 3.01
CA LEU A 80 21.14 16.94 2.49
C LEU A 80 21.06 16.95 0.96
N SER A 81 21.44 15.83 0.35
CA SER A 81 21.19 15.64 -1.08
C SER A 81 19.70 15.44 -1.35
N ILE A 82 19.29 15.73 -2.59
CA ILE A 82 17.92 15.47 -3.05
C ILE A 82 17.49 14.02 -2.79
N ARG A 83 18.38 13.04 -2.96
CA ARG A 83 18.07 11.63 -2.71
C ARG A 83 17.81 11.33 -1.24
N GLU A 84 18.51 12.00 -0.32
CA GLU A 84 18.27 11.85 1.11
C GLU A 84 16.94 12.49 1.50
N LEU A 85 16.62 13.67 0.96
CA LEU A 85 15.32 14.32 1.14
C LEU A 85 14.16 13.48 0.60
N GLU A 86 14.32 12.88 -0.59
CA GLU A 86 13.34 11.95 -1.16
C GLU A 86 13.11 10.76 -0.23
N LYS A 87 14.19 10.18 0.31
CA LYS A 87 14.09 9.05 1.23
C LYS A 87 13.36 9.44 2.52
N ILE A 88 13.70 10.58 3.12
CA ILE A 88 13.01 11.10 4.31
C ILE A 88 11.52 11.31 4.02
N ARG A 89 11.19 11.93 2.88
CA ARG A 89 9.80 12.13 2.45
C ARG A 89 9.06 10.80 2.33
N ASP A 90 9.63 9.84 1.61
CA ASP A 90 8.96 8.57 1.32
C ASP A 90 8.77 7.73 2.59
N ASP A 91 9.78 7.69 3.47
CA ASP A 91 9.68 7.03 4.79
C ASP A 91 8.58 7.68 5.64
N ASN A 92 8.50 9.02 5.66
CA ASN A 92 7.47 9.77 6.37
C ASN A 92 6.06 9.51 5.80
N LEU A 93 5.92 9.48 4.48
CA LEU A 93 4.63 9.19 3.83
C LEU A 93 4.13 7.79 4.18
N VAL A 94 5.01 6.79 4.18
CA VAL A 94 4.69 5.43 4.61
C VAL A 94 4.28 5.41 6.08
N ALA A 95 5.01 6.09 6.96
CA ALA A 95 4.69 6.19 8.38
C ALA A 95 3.30 6.83 8.63
N ILE A 96 2.98 7.90 7.90
CA ILE A 96 1.65 8.54 7.97
C ILE A 96 0.56 7.57 7.52
N MET A 97 0.74 6.88 6.38
CA MET A 97 -0.24 5.91 5.88
C MET A 97 -0.45 4.75 6.87
N ASP A 98 0.62 4.22 7.46
CA ASP A 98 0.54 3.16 8.47
C ASP A 98 -0.17 3.65 9.74
N ALA A 99 0.15 4.85 10.22
CA ALA A 99 -0.53 5.44 11.37
C ALA A 99 -2.04 5.61 11.11
N LEU A 100 -2.41 6.15 9.93
CA LEU A 100 -3.80 6.32 9.51
C LEU A 100 -4.54 4.98 9.34
N SER A 101 -3.84 3.91 8.95
CA SER A 101 -4.42 2.57 8.79
C SER A 101 -4.96 1.98 10.09
N LYS A 102 -4.42 2.42 11.24
CA LYS A 102 -4.77 1.95 12.59
C LYS A 102 -5.87 2.80 13.24
N GLN A 103 -6.13 4.00 12.72
CA GLN A 103 -7.15 4.90 13.26
C GLN A 103 -8.58 4.41 12.99
N ASN A 104 -9.57 5.16 13.50
CA ASN A 104 -10.99 4.88 13.32
C ASN A 104 -11.36 3.46 13.79
N LYS A 105 -10.96 3.13 15.04
CA LYS A 105 -11.14 1.79 15.64
C LYS A 105 -10.56 0.67 14.78
N GLY A 106 -9.40 0.93 14.18
CA GLY A 106 -8.71 -0.02 13.30
C GLY A 106 -9.34 -0.19 11.93
N LYS A 107 -10.36 0.59 11.53
CA LYS A 107 -10.89 0.55 10.15
C LYS A 107 -9.96 1.23 9.15
N GLY A 108 -9.06 2.08 9.64
CA GLY A 108 -8.27 2.98 8.81
C GLY A 108 -9.05 4.24 8.44
N TRP A 109 -8.33 5.22 7.92
CA TRP A 109 -8.89 6.49 7.45
C TRP A 109 -8.15 6.99 6.21
N GLY A 110 -8.87 7.61 5.27
CA GLY A 110 -8.29 8.16 4.04
C GLY A 110 -7.33 7.20 3.32
N ALA A 111 -6.13 7.67 3.01
CA ALA A 111 -5.06 6.87 2.41
C ALA A 111 -4.66 5.64 3.25
N GLY A 112 -4.77 5.71 4.59
CA GLY A 112 -4.46 4.60 5.48
C GLY A 112 -5.44 3.41 5.35
N ALA A 113 -6.72 3.66 5.05
CA ALA A 113 -7.67 2.58 4.77
C ALA A 113 -7.28 1.83 3.48
N LEU A 114 -6.93 2.56 2.42
CA LEU A 114 -6.45 1.97 1.17
C LEU A 114 -5.14 1.20 1.38
N HIS A 115 -4.18 1.78 2.11
CA HIS A 115 -2.92 1.13 2.46
C HIS A 115 -3.15 -0.19 3.20
N LYS A 116 -4.08 -0.22 4.16
CA LYS A 116 -4.45 -1.43 4.89
C LYS A 116 -4.98 -2.54 3.97
N ASP A 117 -5.88 -2.18 3.07
CA ASP A 117 -6.45 -3.15 2.14
C ASP A 117 -5.39 -3.70 1.20
N TYR A 118 -4.50 -2.83 0.71
CA TYR A 118 -3.38 -3.21 -0.14
C TYR A 118 -2.42 -4.18 0.58
N THR A 119 -1.97 -3.87 1.79
CA THR A 119 -1.07 -4.74 2.57
C THR A 119 -1.73 -6.09 2.90
N ARG A 120 -3.04 -6.10 3.19
CA ARG A 120 -3.79 -7.35 3.38
C ARG A 120 -3.84 -8.20 2.11
N GLN A 121 -4.01 -7.59 0.93
CA GLN A 121 -3.97 -8.30 -0.34
C GLN A 121 -2.57 -8.89 -0.60
N LEU A 122 -1.51 -8.12 -0.39
CA LEU A 122 -0.13 -8.59 -0.52
C LEU A 122 0.16 -9.78 0.40
N ALA A 123 -0.28 -9.71 1.67
CA ALA A 123 -0.11 -10.80 2.63
C ALA A 123 -0.81 -12.09 2.17
N LYS A 124 -2.02 -11.98 1.62
CA LYS A 124 -2.74 -13.14 1.04
C LYS A 124 -2.01 -13.74 -0.15
N LEU A 125 -1.50 -12.91 -1.06
CA LEU A 125 -0.75 -13.36 -2.23
C LEU A 125 0.56 -14.05 -1.82
N ALA A 126 1.27 -13.49 -0.84
CA ALA A 126 2.48 -14.09 -0.28
C ALA A 126 2.19 -15.45 0.37
N ALA A 127 1.13 -15.55 1.19
CA ALA A 127 0.70 -16.80 1.80
C ALA A 127 0.32 -17.86 0.75
N LYS A 128 -0.41 -17.47 -0.32
CA LYS A 128 -0.74 -18.35 -1.44
C LYS A 128 0.52 -18.87 -2.14
N LYS A 129 1.49 -18.00 -2.40
CA LYS A 129 2.79 -18.37 -3.02
C LYS A 129 3.57 -19.33 -2.12
N ALA A 130 3.59 -19.10 -0.81
CA ALA A 130 4.25 -19.99 0.14
C ALA A 130 3.60 -21.37 0.17
N SER A 131 2.25 -21.43 0.23
CA SER A 131 1.49 -22.69 0.20
C SER A 131 1.71 -23.48 -1.11
N ALA A 132 1.73 -22.80 -2.26
CA ALA A 132 2.05 -23.40 -3.56
C ALA A 132 3.47 -23.98 -3.61
N LYS A 133 4.45 -23.30 -3.00
CA LYS A 133 5.83 -23.80 -2.91
C LYS A 133 5.94 -25.05 -2.02
N VAL A 134 5.19 -25.10 -0.91
CA VAL A 134 5.17 -26.25 0.00
C VAL A 134 4.52 -27.47 -0.67
N THR A 135 3.39 -27.27 -1.36
CA THR A 135 2.71 -28.35 -2.11
C THR A 135 3.58 -28.89 -3.25
N ALA A 136 4.21 -28.03 -4.05
CA ALA A 136 5.14 -28.46 -5.10
C ALA A 136 6.34 -29.26 -4.54
N LYS A 137 6.90 -28.84 -3.39
CA LYS A 137 7.99 -29.58 -2.72
C LYS A 137 7.51 -30.94 -2.19
N ALA A 138 6.29 -31.03 -1.68
CA ALA A 138 5.70 -32.27 -1.18
C ALA A 138 5.38 -33.27 -2.31
N GLU A 139 4.94 -32.79 -3.47
CA GLU A 139 4.74 -33.64 -4.65
C GLU A 139 6.05 -34.16 -5.24
N ALA A 140 7.08 -33.31 -5.32
CA ALA A 140 8.41 -33.71 -5.79
C ALA A 140 9.12 -34.72 -4.86
N ALA A 141 8.72 -34.80 -3.59
CA ALA A 141 9.30 -35.69 -2.59
C ALA A 141 8.57 -37.03 -2.42
N LYS A 142 7.45 -37.29 -3.11
CA LYS A 142 6.78 -38.60 -3.06
C LYS A 142 7.59 -39.64 -3.84
N PRO A 143 8.02 -40.76 -3.21
CA PRO A 143 8.69 -41.83 -3.93
C PRO A 143 7.68 -42.57 -4.80
N ALA A 144 7.96 -42.71 -6.10
CA ALA A 144 7.18 -43.53 -7.01
C ALA A 144 7.21 -45.00 -6.53
N LYS A 145 6.11 -45.49 -5.96
CA LYS A 145 5.96 -46.91 -5.64
C LYS A 145 6.01 -47.71 -6.95
N LYS A 146 7.13 -48.40 -7.21
CA LYS A 146 7.20 -49.45 -8.25
C LYS A 146 6.22 -50.56 -7.85
N ALA A 147 5.15 -50.72 -8.61
CA ALA A 147 4.25 -51.85 -8.49
C ALA A 147 4.99 -53.15 -8.85
N ALA A 148 5.12 -54.07 -7.89
CA ALA A 148 5.59 -55.42 -8.16
C ALA A 148 4.51 -56.18 -8.96
N LYS A 149 4.87 -56.72 -10.12
CA LYS A 149 3.99 -57.57 -10.94
C LYS A 149 3.72 -58.90 -10.22
N PRO A 150 2.49 -59.43 -10.22
CA PRO A 150 2.23 -60.76 -9.68
C PRO A 150 2.76 -61.85 -10.63
N ALA A 151 3.40 -62.87 -10.05
CA ALA A 151 3.88 -64.04 -10.77
C ALA A 151 2.70 -64.88 -11.30
N LYS A 152 2.77 -65.30 -12.57
CA LYS A 152 1.77 -66.16 -13.21
C LYS A 152 1.81 -67.57 -12.60
N ALA A 153 0.65 -68.08 -12.17
CA ALA A 153 0.47 -69.46 -11.76
C ALA A 153 0.59 -70.42 -12.96
N VAL A 154 1.45 -71.43 -12.83
CA VAL A 154 1.61 -72.54 -13.78
C VAL A 154 0.45 -73.54 -13.56
N LYS A 155 -0.33 -73.82 -14.60
CA LYS A 155 -1.34 -74.88 -14.61
C LYS A 155 -0.63 -76.25 -14.68
N VAL A 156 -0.88 -77.11 -13.71
CA VAL A 156 -0.52 -78.54 -13.76
C VAL A 156 -1.74 -79.32 -14.24
N GLU A 157 -1.60 -79.96 -15.39
CA GLU A 157 -2.62 -80.81 -16.03
C GLU A 157 -2.59 -82.23 -15.41
N LYS A 158 -3.77 -82.74 -15.01
CA LYS A 158 -3.93 -84.10 -14.44
C LYS A 158 -3.99 -85.17 -15.55
N PRO A 159 -3.40 -86.37 -15.36
CA PRO A 159 -3.41 -87.41 -16.38
C PRO A 159 -4.73 -88.19 -16.43
N LYS A 160 -5.21 -88.45 -17.65
CA LYS A 160 -6.38 -89.28 -17.96
C LYS A 160 -6.11 -90.77 -17.67
N LYS A 161 -6.98 -91.39 -16.87
CA LYS A 161 -7.13 -92.86 -16.78
C LYS A 161 -7.57 -93.43 -18.13
N LYS A 162 -6.82 -94.40 -18.67
CA LYS A 162 -7.31 -95.37 -19.67
C LYS A 162 -7.43 -96.74 -19.03
N SER A 163 -8.61 -97.31 -19.11
CA SER A 163 -9.01 -98.64 -18.62
C SER A 163 -8.94 -99.69 -19.74
N GLY A 164 -8.42 -100.88 -19.41
CA GLY A 164 -8.63 -102.15 -20.13
C GLY A 164 -7.69 -102.38 -21.32
N LYS A 165 -7.27 -103.59 -21.71
CA LYS A 165 -7.69 -104.95 -21.32
C LYS A 165 -6.65 -105.96 -21.86
N LYS A 166 -6.13 -106.80 -20.96
CA LYS A 166 -5.63 -108.19 -21.03
C LYS A 166 -5.59 -108.97 -22.38
N LYS A 167 -4.59 -109.88 -22.44
CA LYS A 167 -4.35 -111.09 -23.27
C LYS A 167 -3.29 -110.87 -24.34
N GLY A 168 -2.28 -111.73 -24.50
CA GLY A 168 -1.90 -113.00 -23.90
C GLY A 168 -0.58 -113.45 -24.53
#